data_AF-A0A260ZCW2-F1
#
_entry.id   AF-A0A260ZCW2-F1
#
_cell.length_a   1.000
_cell.length_b   1.000
_cell.length_c   1.000
_cell.angle_alpha   90.00
_cell.angle_beta   90.00
_cell.angle_gamma   90.00
#
_symmetry.space_group_name_H-M   'P 1'
#
loop_
_entity.id
_entity.type
_entity.pdbx_description
1 polymer ?
#
loop_
_entity_poly.entity_id
_entity_poly.type
_entity_poly.pdbx_seq_one_letter_code
_entity_poly.pdbx_strand_id
1 'polypeptide(L)'
;MQRLQELERNLAECQLHLTSSENEIETMKAVEKIHLEDLKIAREETDQISKRIDEVRLFVDDVNDAAARLLAEDLKLDEHAKGQIEHVNKRYSTLKRAIRIRQAAVRNAASDFGPTSEHFLNQSVTLPWQRAISKSNLLPYYIE
;
A
#
# COMPACT_ATOMS: atom_id res chain seq x y z
N MET A 1 -5.63 -5.57 -37.33
CA MET A 1 -6.67 -5.11 -36.40
C MET A 1 -6.75 -5.95 -35.13
N GLN A 2 -6.78 -7.29 -35.21
CA GLN A 2 -6.93 -8.17 -34.03
C GLN A 2 -5.91 -7.91 -32.91
N ARG A 3 -4.63 -7.64 -33.23
CA ARG A 3 -3.59 -7.35 -32.21
C ARG A 3 -3.77 -6.01 -31.49
N LEU A 4 -4.26 -4.99 -32.19
CA LEU A 4 -4.55 -3.70 -31.56
C LEU A 4 -5.77 -3.82 -30.63
N GLN A 5 -6.79 -4.56 -31.07
CA GLN A 5 -7.96 -4.87 -30.24
C GLN A 5 -7.58 -5.70 -29.00
N GLU A 6 -6.63 -6.63 -29.14
CA GLU A 6 -6.07 -7.39 -28.02
C GLU A 6 -5.39 -6.45 -27.00
N LEU A 7 -4.56 -5.52 -27.46
CA LEU A 7 -3.92 -4.52 -26.59
C LEU A 7 -4.98 -3.64 -25.88
N GLU A 8 -5.96 -3.12 -26.60
CA GLU A 8 -7.04 -2.30 -26.04
C GLU A 8 -7.84 -3.04 -24.97
N ARG A 9 -8.15 -4.33 -25.21
CA ARG A 9 -8.82 -5.18 -24.23
C ARG A 9 -7.97 -5.39 -22.98
N ASN A 10 -6.69 -5.75 -23.15
CA ASN A 10 -5.78 -5.98 -22.04
C ASN A 10 -5.59 -4.68 -21.22
N LEU A 11 -5.52 -3.52 -21.88
CA LEU A 11 -5.46 -2.22 -21.21
C LEU A 11 -6.70 -1.95 -20.37
N ALA A 12 -7.89 -2.18 -20.92
CA ALA A 12 -9.15 -1.97 -20.19
C ALA A 12 -9.24 -2.89 -18.95
N GLU A 13 -8.92 -4.18 -19.11
CA GLU A 13 -8.91 -5.14 -18.00
C GLU A 13 -7.89 -4.76 -16.93
N CYS A 14 -6.66 -4.43 -17.31
CA CYS A 14 -5.63 -3.99 -16.39
C CYS A 14 -6.04 -2.72 -15.62
N GLN A 15 -6.68 -1.76 -16.29
CA GLN A 15 -7.18 -0.54 -15.66
C GLN A 15 -8.28 -0.81 -14.63
N LEU A 16 -9.18 -1.75 -14.90
CA LEU A 16 -10.22 -2.15 -13.94
C LEU A 16 -9.58 -2.75 -12.68
N HIS A 17 -8.64 -3.67 -12.84
CA HIS A 17 -7.93 -4.31 -11.72
C HIS A 17 -7.09 -3.31 -10.92
N LEU A 18 -6.37 -2.40 -11.59
CA LEU A 18 -5.64 -1.33 -10.92
C LEU A 18 -6.57 -0.43 -10.10
N THR A 19 -7.69 -0.01 -10.68
CA THR A 19 -8.64 0.88 -10.01
C THR A 19 -9.27 0.20 -8.79
N SER A 20 -9.62 -1.08 -8.90
CA SER A 20 -10.12 -1.86 -7.77
C SER A 20 -9.12 -1.92 -6.63
N SER A 21 -7.86 -2.28 -6.92
CA SER A 21 -6.82 -2.38 -5.89
C SER A 21 -6.41 -1.02 -5.30
N GLU A 22 -6.42 0.04 -6.09
CA GLU A 22 -6.20 1.41 -5.61
C GLU A 22 -7.30 1.84 -4.63
N ASN A 23 -8.57 1.59 -4.97
CA ASN A 23 -9.71 1.87 -4.08
C ASN A 23 -9.64 1.04 -2.80
N GLU A 24 -9.21 -0.22 -2.89
CA GLU A 24 -9.02 -1.07 -1.70
C GLU A 24 -7.99 -0.45 -0.75
N ILE A 25 -6.85 0.06 -1.25
CA ILE A 25 -5.87 0.75 -0.40
C ILE A 25 -6.43 2.07 0.15
N GLU A 26 -7.08 2.88 -0.68
CA GLU A 26 -7.59 4.20 -0.29
C GLU A 26 -8.64 4.12 0.83
N THR A 27 -9.47 3.07 0.80
CA THR A 27 -10.51 2.84 1.81
C THR A 27 -9.97 2.24 3.12
N MET A 28 -8.70 1.79 3.16
CA MET A 28 -8.13 1.24 4.38
C MET A 28 -7.98 2.30 5.46
N LYS A 29 -8.25 1.92 6.71
CA LYS A 29 -7.97 2.75 7.89
C LYS A 29 -6.48 3.14 7.90
N ALA A 30 -6.20 4.43 8.09
CA ALA A 30 -4.84 4.93 8.22
C ALA A 30 -4.15 4.27 9.43
N VAL A 31 -2.86 3.92 9.29
CA VAL A 31 -2.14 3.06 10.26
C VAL A 31 -2.10 3.70 11.65
N GLU A 32 -1.94 5.02 11.72
CA GLU A 32 -1.93 5.80 12.95
C GLU A 32 -3.26 5.79 13.72
N LYS A 33 -4.35 5.34 13.09
CA LYS A 33 -5.68 5.21 13.72
C LYS A 33 -6.00 3.77 14.12
N ILE A 34 -5.10 2.82 13.89
CA ILE A 34 -5.32 1.40 14.21
C ILE A 34 -4.98 1.17 15.69
N HIS A 35 -5.90 0.56 16.42
CA HIS A 35 -5.68 0.22 17.83
C HIS A 35 -4.83 -1.05 17.94
N LEU A 36 -4.17 -1.24 19.09
CA LEU A 36 -3.26 -2.36 19.32
C LEU A 36 -3.94 -3.71 19.11
N GLU A 37 -5.17 -3.85 19.60
CA GLU A 37 -6.01 -5.03 19.46
C GLU A 37 -6.32 -5.39 17.99
N ASP A 38 -6.37 -4.39 17.11
CA ASP A 38 -6.72 -4.55 15.70
C ASP A 38 -5.49 -4.75 14.79
N LEU A 39 -4.26 -4.56 15.29
CA LEU A 39 -3.05 -4.61 14.46
C LEU A 39 -2.85 -5.97 13.76
N LYS A 40 -3.26 -7.06 14.40
CA LYS A 40 -3.21 -8.39 13.79
C LYS A 40 -4.13 -8.49 12.58
N ILE A 41 -5.34 -7.93 12.68
CA ILE A 41 -6.33 -7.90 11.60
C ILE A 41 -5.80 -7.01 10.46
N ALA A 42 -5.33 -5.81 10.80
CA ALA A 42 -4.77 -4.87 9.83
C ALA A 42 -3.59 -5.45 9.05
N ARG A 43 -2.75 -6.27 9.70
CA ARG A 43 -1.64 -6.97 9.04
C ARG A 43 -2.16 -8.00 8.03
N GLU A 44 -3.11 -8.82 8.43
CA GLU A 44 -3.72 -9.84 7.56
C GLU A 44 -4.41 -9.20 6.35
N GLU A 45 -5.19 -8.14 6.56
CA GLU A 45 -5.81 -7.36 5.48
C GLU A 45 -4.78 -6.78 4.51
N THR A 46 -3.69 -6.21 5.05
CA THR A 46 -2.60 -5.66 4.24
C THR A 46 -1.89 -6.76 3.44
N ASP A 47 -1.69 -7.94 4.00
CA ASP A 47 -1.07 -9.08 3.31
C ASP A 47 -2.02 -9.67 2.23
N GLN A 48 -3.33 -9.66 2.45
CA GLN A 48 -4.32 -10.06 1.44
C GLN A 48 -4.34 -9.09 0.25
N ILE A 49 -4.34 -7.78 0.51
CA ILE A 49 -4.27 -6.77 -0.56
C ILE A 49 -2.92 -6.85 -1.30
N SER A 50 -1.81 -7.11 -0.59
CA SER A 50 -0.52 -7.34 -1.25
C SER A 50 -0.57 -8.50 -2.25
N LYS A 51 -1.22 -9.61 -1.92
CA LYS A 51 -1.38 -10.74 -2.83
C LYS A 51 -2.21 -10.36 -4.06
N ARG A 52 -3.32 -9.64 -3.87
CA ARG A 52 -4.14 -9.11 -4.99
C ARG A 52 -3.33 -8.19 -5.90
N ILE A 53 -2.52 -7.29 -5.33
CA ILE A 53 -1.64 -6.41 -6.11
C ILE A 53 -0.58 -7.22 -6.87
N ASP A 54 -0.06 -8.31 -6.29
CA ASP A 54 0.83 -9.21 -7.02
C ASP A 54 0.12 -9.91 -8.18
N GLU A 55 -1.19 -10.21 -8.07
CA GLU A 55 -2.02 -10.69 -9.19
C GLU A 55 -2.24 -9.62 -10.27
N VAL A 56 -2.39 -8.34 -9.88
CA VAL A 56 -2.51 -7.22 -10.85
C VAL A 56 -1.32 -7.16 -11.80
N ARG A 57 -0.15 -7.62 -11.35
CA ARG A 57 1.06 -7.71 -12.18
C ARG A 57 0.80 -8.50 -13.47
N LEU A 58 0.01 -9.56 -13.43
CA LEU A 58 -0.24 -10.40 -14.59
C LEU A 58 -0.88 -9.60 -15.72
N PHE A 59 -1.85 -8.74 -15.41
CA PHE A 59 -2.49 -7.88 -16.41
C PHE A 59 -1.54 -6.79 -16.95
N VAL A 60 -0.64 -6.27 -16.10
CA VAL A 60 0.38 -5.31 -16.53
C VAL A 60 1.36 -5.98 -17.48
N ASP A 61 1.80 -7.20 -17.16
CA ASP A 61 2.68 -8.01 -17.99
C ASP A 61 1.97 -8.36 -19.32
N ASP A 62 0.68 -8.71 -19.32
CA ASP A 62 -0.12 -8.96 -20.53
C ASP A 62 -0.24 -7.74 -21.46
N VAL A 63 -0.38 -6.54 -20.90
CA VAL A 63 -0.37 -5.28 -21.66
C VAL A 63 1.00 -5.05 -22.29
N ASN A 64 2.06 -5.19 -21.50
CA ASN A 64 3.43 -4.98 -21.97
C ASN A 64 3.83 -5.99 -23.04
N ASP A 65 3.44 -7.25 -22.87
CA ASP A 65 3.69 -8.32 -23.83
C ASP A 65 2.90 -8.12 -25.13
N ALA A 66 1.64 -7.67 -25.05
CA ALA A 66 0.86 -7.32 -26.24
C ALA A 66 1.49 -6.15 -27.00
N ALA A 67 1.97 -5.13 -26.28
CA ALA A 67 2.69 -4.01 -26.87
C ALA A 67 4.02 -4.44 -27.51
N ALA A 68 4.78 -5.31 -26.85
CA ALA A 68 6.03 -5.85 -27.38
C ALA A 68 5.81 -6.66 -28.66
N ARG A 69 4.75 -7.48 -28.73
CA ARG A 69 4.37 -8.21 -29.94
C ARG A 69 4.04 -7.28 -31.11
N LEU A 70 3.30 -6.20 -30.86
CA LEU A 70 3.00 -5.20 -31.90
C LEU A 70 4.28 -4.55 -32.45
N LEU A 71 5.21 -4.16 -31.56
CA LEU A 71 6.48 -3.58 -31.98
C LEU A 71 7.35 -4.58 -32.77
N ALA A 72 7.34 -5.86 -32.41
CA ALA A 72 8.06 -6.91 -33.13
C ALA A 72 7.50 -7.20 -34.54
N GLU A 73 6.23 -6.89 -34.78
CA GLU A 73 5.57 -6.99 -36.09
C GLU A 73 5.72 -5.70 -36.94
N ASP A 74 6.62 -4.77 -36.54
CA ASP A 74 6.80 -3.44 -37.14
C ASP A 74 5.52 -2.57 -37.14
N LEU A 75 4.54 -2.90 -36.28
CA LEU A 75 3.32 -2.12 -36.10
C LEU A 75 3.60 -0.93 -35.17
N LYS A 76 3.31 0.27 -35.69
CA LYS A 76 3.49 1.50 -34.91
C LYS A 76 2.35 1.66 -33.91
N LEU A 77 2.72 1.80 -32.64
CA LEU A 77 1.84 2.33 -31.60
C LEU A 77 1.74 3.85 -31.75
N ASP A 78 0.53 4.39 -31.66
CA ASP A 78 0.35 5.83 -31.57
C ASP A 78 0.75 6.36 -30.17
N GLU A 79 0.85 7.68 -30.04
CA GLU A 79 1.24 8.32 -28.78
C GLU A 79 0.19 8.11 -27.67
N HIS A 80 -1.07 7.92 -28.04
CA HIS A 80 -2.13 7.67 -27.07
C HIS A 80 -1.96 6.30 -26.40
N ALA A 81 -1.76 5.24 -27.19
CA ALA A 81 -1.55 3.88 -26.71
C ALA A 81 -0.26 3.77 -25.87
N LYS A 82 0.84 4.42 -26.31
CA LYS A 82 2.07 4.49 -25.52
C LYS A 82 1.84 5.14 -24.15
N GLY A 83 1.15 6.30 -24.14
CA GLY A 83 0.82 6.99 -22.89
C GLY A 83 -0.05 6.15 -21.95
N GLN A 84 -1.01 5.37 -22.48
CA GLN A 84 -1.83 4.45 -21.70
C GLN A 84 -1.00 3.34 -21.06
N ILE A 85 -0.07 2.73 -21.81
CA ILE A 85 0.83 1.67 -21.33
C ILE A 85 1.76 2.22 -20.23
N GLU A 86 2.39 3.38 -20.45
CA GLU A 86 3.23 4.02 -19.43
C GLU A 86 2.43 4.36 -18.16
N HIS A 87 1.20 4.84 -18.33
CA HIS A 87 0.33 5.19 -17.22
C HIS A 87 -0.02 3.98 -16.35
N VAL A 88 -0.40 2.86 -16.97
CA VAL A 88 -0.67 1.59 -16.27
C VAL A 88 0.56 1.09 -15.51
N ASN A 89 1.74 1.11 -16.14
CA ASN A 89 3.01 0.72 -15.50
C ASN A 89 3.37 1.60 -14.29
N LYS A 90 3.15 2.92 -14.42
CA LYS A 90 3.39 3.88 -13.34
C LYS A 90 2.42 3.70 -12.17
N ARG A 91 1.14 3.48 -12.46
CA ARG A 91 0.11 3.18 -11.44
C ARG A 91 0.45 1.92 -10.67
N TYR A 92 0.76 0.82 -11.36
CA TYR A 92 1.18 -0.43 -10.72
C TYR A 92 2.42 -0.24 -9.82
N SER A 93 3.44 0.47 -10.31
CA SER A 93 4.65 0.77 -9.52
C SER A 93 4.36 1.59 -8.27
N THR A 94 3.42 2.54 -8.36
CA THR A 94 2.98 3.38 -7.25
C THR A 94 2.21 2.55 -6.23
N LEU A 95 1.28 1.72 -6.70
CA LEU A 95 0.47 0.81 -5.88
C LEU A 95 1.34 -0.18 -5.11
N LYS A 96 2.31 -0.81 -5.80
CA LYS A 96 3.29 -1.72 -5.20
C LYS A 96 4.15 -1.05 -4.13
N ARG A 97 4.52 0.22 -4.33
CA ARG A 97 5.25 1.01 -3.33
C ARG A 97 4.35 1.32 -2.13
N ALA A 98 3.11 1.76 -2.37
CA ALA A 98 2.16 2.11 -1.34
C ALA A 98 1.89 0.93 -0.38
N ILE A 99 1.63 -0.26 -0.92
CA ILE A 99 1.38 -1.44 -0.08
C ILE A 99 2.61 -1.85 0.74
N ARG A 100 3.82 -1.75 0.19
CA ARG A 100 5.06 -2.01 0.94
C ARG A 100 5.29 -1.03 2.08
N ILE A 101 5.03 0.26 1.84
CA ILE A 101 5.09 1.30 2.87
C ILE A 101 4.10 0.97 3.98
N ARG A 102 2.85 0.61 3.62
CA ARG A 102 1.83 0.23 4.60
C ARG A 102 2.23 -1.01 5.39
N GLN A 103 2.75 -2.07 4.76
CA GLN A 103 3.24 -3.27 5.45
C GLN A 103 4.34 -2.94 6.47
N ALA A 104 5.26 -2.04 6.12
CA ALA A 104 6.28 -1.57 7.05
C ALA A 104 5.67 -0.78 8.21
N ALA A 105 4.74 0.14 7.93
CA ALA A 105 4.06 0.93 8.94
C ALA A 105 3.26 0.06 9.93
N VAL A 106 2.46 -0.89 9.45
CA VAL A 106 1.68 -1.80 10.30
C VAL A 106 2.60 -2.69 11.16
N ARG A 107 3.72 -3.15 10.60
CA ARG A 107 4.73 -3.93 11.34
C ARG A 107 5.40 -3.10 12.43
N ASN A 108 5.76 -1.86 12.12
CA ASN A 108 6.43 -0.96 13.05
C ASN A 108 5.47 -0.51 14.15
N ALA A 109 4.20 -0.27 13.85
CA ALA A 109 3.18 0.06 14.84
C ALA A 109 3.16 -0.98 15.97
N ALA A 110 3.23 -2.28 15.68
CA ALA A 110 3.28 -3.31 16.72
C ALA A 110 4.53 -3.23 17.62
N SER A 111 5.66 -2.72 17.10
CA SER A 111 6.88 -2.48 17.88
C SER A 111 6.74 -1.23 18.76
N ASP A 112 6.05 -0.20 18.26
CA ASP A 112 5.74 1.05 18.95
C ASP A 112 4.69 0.89 20.07
N PHE A 113 4.09 -0.29 20.24
CA PHE A 113 3.25 -0.65 21.39
C PHE A 113 3.90 -1.68 22.34
N GLY A 114 5.14 -2.11 22.08
CA GLY A 114 5.83 -3.10 22.92
C GLY A 114 6.26 -2.54 24.29
N PRO A 115 6.75 -3.37 25.23
CA PRO A 115 7.18 -2.95 26.58
C PRO A 115 8.25 -1.85 26.59
N THR A 116 8.99 -1.71 25.50
CA THR A 116 10.02 -0.68 25.29
C THR A 116 9.47 0.65 24.78
N SER A 117 8.18 0.71 24.42
CA SER A 117 7.54 1.91 23.87
C SER A 117 6.91 2.78 24.97
N GLU A 118 7.20 4.08 24.95
CA GLU A 118 6.60 5.04 25.90
C GLU A 118 5.12 5.34 25.61
N HIS A 119 4.58 4.85 24.50
CA HIS A 119 3.22 5.13 24.04
C HIS A 119 2.13 4.63 25.00
N PHE A 120 2.30 3.43 25.57
CA PHE A 120 1.41 2.85 26.60
C PHE A 120 1.31 3.75 27.83
N LEU A 121 2.37 4.48 28.12
CA LEU A 121 2.53 5.23 29.35
C LEU A 121 1.88 6.62 29.30
N ASN A 122 1.76 7.22 28.11
CA ASN A 122 1.15 8.54 27.95
C ASN A 122 -0.39 8.50 27.94
N GLN A 123 -1.02 7.39 27.52
CA GLN A 123 -2.49 7.26 27.51
C GLN A 123 -3.08 6.91 28.88
N SER A 124 -2.26 6.46 29.83
CA SER A 124 -2.71 5.97 31.13
C SER A 124 -2.96 7.10 32.16
N VAL A 125 -2.84 8.36 31.76
CA VAL A 125 -2.92 9.51 32.69
C VAL A 125 -3.88 10.57 32.18
N THR A 126 -4.83 10.95 33.03
CA THR A 126 -5.80 12.01 32.79
C THR A 126 -5.46 13.24 33.63
N LEU A 127 -5.74 14.43 33.10
CA LEU A 127 -5.57 15.69 33.83
C LEU A 127 -6.32 15.64 35.18
N PRO A 128 -5.76 16.25 36.24
CA PRO A 128 -4.58 17.13 36.26
C PRO A 128 -3.23 16.39 36.23
N TRP A 129 -3.22 15.07 36.45
CA TRP A 129 -1.98 14.31 36.60
C TRP A 129 -1.20 14.28 35.27
N GLN A 130 0.05 14.70 35.31
CA GLN A 130 0.99 14.51 34.20
C GLN A 130 2.04 13.50 34.60
N ARG A 131 2.48 12.67 33.64
CA ARG A 131 3.54 11.70 33.87
C ARG A 131 4.88 12.30 33.46
N ALA A 132 5.87 12.20 34.33
CA ALA A 132 7.25 12.60 34.06
C ALA A 132 8.20 11.40 34.23
N ILE A 133 9.37 11.47 33.59
CA ILE A 133 10.42 10.46 33.72
C ILE A 133 11.58 11.07 34.48
N SER A 134 11.99 10.41 35.56
CA SER A 134 13.06 10.90 36.41
C SER A 134 14.39 10.87 35.65
N LYS A 135 15.13 11.97 35.69
CA LYS A 135 16.46 12.06 35.05
C LYS A 135 17.51 11.17 35.72
N SER A 136 17.28 10.72 36.95
CA SER A 136 18.28 9.98 37.74
C SER A 136 18.19 8.47 37.58
N ASN A 137 16.97 7.91 37.58
CA ASN A 137 16.74 6.46 37.55
C ASN A 137 15.87 6.01 36.37
N LEU A 138 15.45 6.95 35.51
CA LEU A 138 14.57 6.71 34.36
C LEU A 138 13.23 6.05 34.76
N LEU A 139 12.86 6.14 36.03
CA LEU A 139 11.60 5.63 36.50
C LEU A 139 10.49 6.66 36.27
N PRO A 140 9.30 6.19 35.88
CA PRO A 140 8.11 7.02 35.79
C PRO A 140 7.64 7.56 37.14
N TYR A 141 7.16 8.80 37.17
CA TYR A 141 6.46 9.36 38.32
C TYR A 141 5.34 10.31 37.88
N TYR A 142 4.41 10.61 38.79
CA TYR A 142 3.31 11.53 38.56
C TYR A 142 3.62 12.90 39.15
N ILE A 143 3.24 13.96 38.44
CA ILE A 143 3.28 15.34 38.89
C ILE A 143 1.88 15.94 38.86
N GLU A 144 1.63 16.86 39.80
CA GLU A 144 0.45 17.73 39.86
C GLU A 144 0.64 18.99 39.03
#